data_AF-A0A176YT55-F1
#
_entry.id   AF-A0A176YT55-F1
#
_cell.length_a   1.000
_cell.length_b   1.000
_cell.length_c   1.000
_cell.angle_alpha   90.00
_cell.angle_beta   90.00
_cell.angle_gamma   90.00
#
_symmetry.space_group_name_H-M   'P 1'
#
loop_
_entity.id
_entity.type
_entity.pdbx_description
1 polymer ?
#
loop_
_entity_poly.entity_id
_entity_poly.type
_entity_poly.pdbx_seq_one_letter_code
_entity_poly.pdbx_strand_id
1 'polypeptide(L)'
;MTATSQYSRYSRGLEILRQIGGENFDEPINSLAETSVDLSRFTVEYPYGDVLSRPGLDLPLRQLCTISMLLADGSAQPQLKFHMAGFLNAGGEPKALIELMFISVALLGFPPTVNAIGLIRAVFAERKLAFEPIEPSAGDGSTRRQAGLETLDRLSGGDVQAYFDGFAAGSPDLAQLSIEFAFGEMLARDGLDQKAKLFAIISMLAASGNRAATLRLHLAGALAHGVTREEIIEVLIQLSVYRGFPAALNAFAVAKDIFAAGSATIGANVPPPAVVESRADRLERGRATLAKTSGSSGDAVVRTFDDVAPDLGRMIVEHSYGEVFSRSGIDMKSRELSACAALAAVGSATTEIPLRVHINAALNVGATREEILETLVNLIPYSGYPATQQAVRIAAEEFSKRG
;
A
#
# COMPACT_ATOMS: atom_id res chain seq x y z
N MET A 1 -3.73 -4.81 -44.36
CA MET A 1 -3.82 -3.68 -43.42
C MET A 1 -5.23 -3.65 -42.86
N THR A 2 -5.41 -4.10 -41.62
CA THR A 2 -6.66 -3.91 -40.86
C THR A 2 -6.29 -3.12 -39.61
N ALA A 3 -6.79 -1.89 -39.58
CA ALA A 3 -6.51 -0.87 -38.58
C ALA A 3 -7.34 -1.11 -37.30
N THR A 4 -6.85 -1.99 -36.44
CA THR A 4 -7.15 -1.96 -35.00
C THR A 4 -5.82 -1.90 -34.28
N SER A 5 -5.37 -0.68 -33.97
CA SER A 5 -4.28 -0.46 -33.02
C SER A 5 -4.70 -1.07 -31.68
N GLN A 6 -4.16 -2.26 -31.38
CA GLN A 6 -4.31 -2.96 -30.11
C GLN A 6 -3.69 -2.11 -28.99
N TYR A 7 -4.48 -1.74 -27.97
CA TYR A 7 -4.04 -0.95 -26.82
C TYR A 7 -3.08 -1.74 -25.94
N SER A 8 -1.78 -1.42 -26.00
CA SER A 8 -0.79 -2.04 -25.09
C SER A 8 -1.00 -1.64 -23.62
N ARG A 9 -0.50 -2.44 -22.68
CA ARG A 9 -0.48 -2.09 -21.24
C ARG A 9 0.15 -0.71 -21.01
N TYR A 10 1.16 -0.36 -21.80
CA TYR A 10 1.79 0.96 -21.80
C TYR A 10 0.82 2.03 -22.28
N SER A 11 0.11 1.80 -23.39
CA SER A 11 -0.91 2.74 -23.90
C SER A 11 -2.04 2.97 -22.90
N ARG A 12 -2.54 1.91 -22.24
CA ARG A 12 -3.54 2.00 -21.16
C ARG A 12 -2.99 2.75 -19.95
N GLY A 13 -1.74 2.46 -19.56
CA GLY A 13 -1.06 3.17 -18.49
C GLY A 13 -0.90 4.65 -18.77
N LEU A 14 -0.52 5.02 -20.00
CA LEU A 14 -0.44 6.42 -20.43
C LEU A 14 -1.79 7.13 -20.39
N GLU A 15 -2.89 6.44 -20.70
CA GLU A 15 -4.23 7.02 -20.62
C GLU A 15 -4.61 7.39 -19.19
N ILE A 16 -4.44 6.45 -18.24
CA ILE A 16 -4.68 6.73 -16.82
C ILE A 16 -3.71 7.80 -16.30
N LEU A 17 -2.43 7.70 -16.65
CA LEU A 17 -1.43 8.67 -16.23
C LEU A 17 -1.77 10.07 -16.77
N ARG A 18 -2.29 10.20 -17.99
CA ARG A 18 -2.73 11.49 -18.55
C ARG A 18 -3.91 12.08 -17.77
N GLN A 19 -4.87 11.24 -17.36
CA GLN A 19 -5.99 11.69 -16.52
C GLN A 19 -5.49 12.20 -15.16
N ILE A 20 -4.46 11.58 -14.58
CA ILE A 20 -3.88 11.99 -13.30
C ILE A 20 -2.95 13.19 -13.46
N GLY A 21 -1.98 13.14 -14.36
CA GLY A 21 -0.93 14.15 -14.50
C GLY A 21 -1.35 15.42 -15.24
N GLY A 22 -2.49 15.41 -15.96
CA GLY A 22 -2.97 16.57 -16.71
C GLY A 22 -2.03 16.95 -17.86
N GLU A 23 -1.81 18.25 -18.07
CA GLU A 23 -1.01 18.75 -19.20
C GLU A 23 0.46 18.28 -19.16
N ASN A 24 1.05 18.12 -17.97
CA ASN A 24 2.47 17.76 -17.77
C ASN A 24 2.65 16.31 -17.28
N PHE A 25 1.75 15.41 -17.66
CA PHE A 25 1.73 14.04 -17.13
C PHE A 25 2.99 13.22 -17.46
N ASP A 26 3.70 13.57 -18.53
CA ASP A 26 4.83 12.82 -19.08
C ASP A 26 6.20 13.31 -18.57
N GLU A 27 6.28 14.50 -17.95
CA GLU A 27 7.55 15.06 -17.43
C GLU A 27 8.28 14.08 -16.49
N PRO A 28 7.64 13.47 -15.46
CA PRO A 28 8.33 12.51 -14.59
C PRO A 28 8.80 11.25 -15.34
N ILE A 29 8.03 10.83 -16.35
CA ILE A 29 8.31 9.62 -17.14
C ILE A 29 9.47 9.86 -18.10
N ASN A 30 9.51 11.03 -18.72
CA ASN A 30 10.57 11.46 -19.64
C ASN A 30 11.89 11.65 -18.89
N SER A 31 11.86 12.34 -17.74
CA SER A 31 13.05 12.49 -16.88
C SER A 31 13.60 11.13 -16.43
N LEU A 32 12.73 10.19 -16.06
CA LEU A 32 13.14 8.85 -15.68
C LEU A 32 13.74 8.07 -16.86
N ALA A 33 13.25 8.28 -18.09
CA ALA A 33 13.74 7.62 -19.29
C ALA A 33 15.19 8.02 -19.66
N GLU A 34 15.63 9.23 -19.27
CA GLU A 34 17.02 9.68 -19.44
C GLU A 34 18.01 8.80 -18.65
N THR A 35 17.57 8.25 -17.51
CA THR A 35 18.39 7.39 -16.66
C THR A 35 18.12 5.90 -16.91
N SER A 36 16.84 5.53 -17.04
CA SER A 36 16.41 4.15 -17.24
C SER A 36 15.09 4.09 -18.00
N VAL A 37 15.19 3.81 -19.31
CA VAL A 37 14.04 3.57 -20.19
C VAL A 37 13.13 2.47 -19.66
N ASP A 38 13.70 1.44 -19.04
CA ASP A 38 12.91 0.35 -18.47
C ASP A 38 12.15 0.76 -17.21
N LEU A 39 12.76 1.56 -16.33
CA LEU A 39 12.08 2.04 -15.12
C LEU A 39 10.97 3.03 -15.49
N SER A 40 11.21 3.87 -16.49
CA SER A 40 10.19 4.72 -17.12
C SER A 40 9.03 3.89 -17.66
N ARG A 41 9.33 2.85 -18.46
CA ARG A 41 8.32 1.93 -18.98
C ARG A 41 7.54 1.24 -17.86
N PHE A 42 8.21 0.63 -16.88
CA PHE A 42 7.55 -0.08 -15.78
C PHE A 42 6.65 0.83 -14.94
N THR A 43 7.05 2.09 -14.74
CA THR A 43 6.26 3.09 -14.02
C THR A 43 4.93 3.34 -14.72
N VAL A 44 4.89 3.28 -16.06
CA VAL A 44 3.66 3.39 -16.84
C VAL A 44 2.88 2.08 -16.87
N GLU A 45 3.54 0.97 -17.16
CA GLU A 45 2.90 -0.32 -17.42
C GLU A 45 2.27 -0.93 -16.17
N TYR A 46 2.98 -0.94 -15.04
CA TYR A 46 2.50 -1.64 -13.85
C TYR A 46 1.59 -0.78 -12.96
N PRO A 47 2.04 0.35 -12.38
CA PRO A 47 1.19 1.24 -11.60
C PRO A 47 -0.09 1.67 -12.33
N TYR A 48 0.04 2.28 -13.51
CA TYR A 48 -1.11 2.83 -14.21
C TYR A 48 -1.79 1.81 -15.11
N GLY A 49 -1.00 1.05 -15.87
CA GLY A 49 -1.50 0.07 -16.82
C GLY A 49 -2.09 -1.17 -16.17
N ASP A 50 -1.50 -1.76 -15.13
CA ASP A 50 -1.98 -3.04 -14.58
C ASP A 50 -2.77 -2.89 -13.28
N VAL A 51 -2.57 -1.80 -12.53
CA VAL A 51 -3.19 -1.59 -11.21
C VAL A 51 -4.28 -0.51 -11.24
N LEU A 52 -3.94 0.75 -11.52
CA LEU A 52 -4.92 1.85 -11.44
C LEU A 52 -5.97 1.81 -12.57
N SER A 53 -5.71 1.12 -13.67
CA SER A 53 -6.71 0.92 -14.74
C SER A 53 -7.73 -0.19 -14.44
N ARG A 54 -7.55 -0.94 -13.36
CA ARG A 54 -8.46 -2.04 -13.00
C ARG A 54 -9.87 -1.48 -12.70
N PRO A 55 -10.93 -2.20 -13.09
CA PRO A 55 -12.29 -1.82 -12.71
C PRO A 55 -12.50 -2.01 -11.20
N GLY A 56 -13.62 -1.49 -10.66
CA GLY A 56 -14.05 -1.72 -9.27
C GLY A 56 -13.90 -0.52 -8.34
N LEU A 57 -13.00 0.42 -8.64
CA LEU A 57 -12.91 1.72 -7.97
C LEU A 57 -12.76 2.83 -9.01
N ASP A 58 -13.49 3.92 -8.83
CA ASP A 58 -13.32 5.11 -9.66
C ASP A 58 -11.98 5.80 -9.40
N LEU A 59 -11.57 6.65 -10.36
CA LEU A 59 -10.25 7.28 -10.32
C LEU A 59 -10.09 8.27 -9.15
N PRO A 60 -11.07 9.14 -8.79
CA PRO A 60 -11.00 9.96 -7.59
C PRO A 60 -10.72 9.17 -6.32
N LEU A 61 -11.45 8.08 -6.08
CA LEU A 61 -11.28 7.25 -4.90
C LEU A 61 -9.93 6.53 -4.91
N ARG A 62 -9.47 6.05 -6.08
CA ARG A 62 -8.10 5.52 -6.22
C ARG A 62 -7.04 6.57 -5.86
N GLN A 63 -7.18 7.81 -6.32
CA GLN A 63 -6.24 8.88 -5.97
C GLN A 63 -6.29 9.23 -4.49
N LEU A 64 -7.47 9.25 -3.86
CA LEU A 64 -7.63 9.45 -2.42
C LEU A 64 -6.87 8.37 -1.61
N CYS A 65 -6.99 7.10 -2.01
CA CYS A 65 -6.25 5.98 -1.43
C CYS A 65 -4.74 6.15 -1.63
N THR A 66 -4.29 6.53 -2.84
CA THR A 66 -2.88 6.78 -3.14
C THR A 66 -2.29 7.86 -2.23
N ILE A 67 -2.97 9.01 -2.11
CA ILE A 67 -2.54 10.11 -1.24
C ILE A 67 -2.45 9.62 0.21
N SER A 68 -3.43 8.85 0.67
CA SER A 68 -3.46 8.27 2.00
C SER A 68 -2.25 7.34 2.26
N MET A 69 -1.88 6.50 1.28
CA MET A 69 -0.70 5.63 1.38
C MET A 69 0.62 6.44 1.40
N LEU A 70 0.72 7.48 0.58
CA LEU A 70 1.90 8.34 0.49
C LEU A 70 2.05 9.26 1.72
N LEU A 71 0.94 9.67 2.35
CA LEU A 71 0.95 10.35 3.65
C LEU A 71 1.52 9.46 4.75
N ALA A 72 1.09 8.19 4.78
CA ALA A 72 1.59 7.20 5.74
C ALA A 72 3.07 6.84 5.50
N ASP A 73 3.56 6.91 4.26
CA ASP A 73 4.99 6.81 3.95
C ASP A 73 5.78 8.01 4.48
N GLY A 74 5.33 9.23 4.19
CA GLY A 74 5.94 10.46 4.68
C GLY A 74 7.26 10.87 4.01
N SER A 75 7.82 10.06 3.10
CA SER A 75 9.11 10.32 2.44
C SER A 75 8.97 10.72 0.96
N ALA A 76 7.93 10.25 0.28
CA ALA A 76 7.69 10.47 -1.15
C ALA A 76 6.95 11.79 -1.46
N GLN A 77 7.50 12.93 -1.01
CA GLN A 77 6.84 14.25 -1.12
C GLN A 77 6.53 14.68 -2.57
N PRO A 78 7.41 14.49 -3.58
CA PRO A 78 7.07 14.82 -4.97
C PRO A 78 5.89 14.02 -5.50
N GLN A 79 5.84 12.72 -5.20
CA GLN A 79 4.74 11.84 -5.61
C GLN A 79 3.45 12.17 -4.86
N LEU A 80 3.53 12.52 -3.57
CA LEU A 80 2.40 12.98 -2.79
C LEU A 80 1.79 14.24 -3.41
N LYS A 81 2.61 15.23 -3.78
CA LYS A 81 2.17 16.45 -4.47
C LYS A 81 1.54 16.12 -5.84
N PHE A 82 2.20 15.27 -6.63
CA PHE A 82 1.69 14.83 -7.93
C PHE A 82 0.30 14.20 -7.82
N HIS A 83 0.10 13.30 -6.86
CA HIS A 83 -1.18 12.64 -6.66
C HIS A 83 -2.24 13.54 -6.01
N MET A 84 -1.88 14.54 -5.20
CA MET A 84 -2.82 15.59 -4.76
C MET A 84 -3.36 16.40 -5.95
N ALA A 85 -2.48 16.80 -6.87
CA ALA A 85 -2.89 17.44 -8.10
C ALA A 85 -3.73 16.49 -8.98
N GLY A 86 -3.32 15.23 -9.06
CA GLY A 86 -4.03 14.22 -9.84
C GLY A 86 -5.40 13.81 -9.30
N PHE A 87 -5.60 13.85 -7.99
CA PHE A 87 -6.92 13.71 -7.39
C PHE A 87 -7.89 14.78 -7.90
N LEU A 88 -7.44 16.03 -7.99
CA LEU A 88 -8.25 17.12 -8.53
C LEU A 88 -8.52 16.95 -10.03
N ASN A 89 -7.53 16.48 -10.80
CA ASN A 89 -7.73 16.18 -12.23
C ASN A 89 -8.73 15.03 -12.46
N ALA A 90 -8.75 14.05 -11.56
CA ALA A 90 -9.69 12.93 -11.63
C ALA A 90 -11.14 13.34 -11.30
N GLY A 91 -11.38 14.56 -10.83
CA GLY A 91 -12.70 15.06 -10.39
C GLY A 91 -12.89 15.07 -8.87
N GLY A 92 -11.81 14.92 -8.11
CA GLY A 92 -11.82 15.04 -6.65
C GLY A 92 -12.03 16.49 -6.18
N GLU A 93 -12.80 16.65 -5.10
CA GLU A 93 -13.12 17.95 -4.53
C GLU A 93 -11.97 18.48 -3.63
N PRO A 94 -11.53 19.75 -3.76
CA PRO A 94 -10.44 20.31 -2.94
C PRO A 94 -10.62 20.11 -1.43
N LYS A 95 -11.86 20.21 -0.92
CA LYS A 95 -12.18 19.98 0.50
C LYS A 95 -11.79 18.58 1.00
N ALA A 96 -11.79 17.57 0.15
CA ALA A 96 -11.42 16.20 0.52
C ALA A 96 -9.94 16.09 0.86
N LEU A 97 -9.06 16.87 0.23
CA LEU A 97 -7.63 16.91 0.56
C LEU A 97 -7.40 17.51 1.95
N ILE A 98 -8.22 18.47 2.36
CA ILE A 98 -8.19 19.06 3.69
C ILE A 98 -8.71 18.04 4.71
N GLU A 99 -9.79 17.33 4.40
CA GLU A 99 -10.34 16.30 5.28
C GLU A 99 -9.35 15.14 5.50
N LEU A 100 -8.60 14.74 4.47
CA LEU A 100 -7.51 13.77 4.61
C LEU A 100 -6.44 14.20 5.63
N MET A 101 -6.22 15.50 5.84
CA MET A 101 -5.28 15.99 6.84
C MET A 101 -5.75 15.69 8.26
N PHE A 102 -7.04 15.82 8.53
CA PHE A 102 -7.62 15.49 9.85
C PHE A 102 -7.63 13.99 10.10
N ILE A 103 -7.97 13.18 9.08
CA ILE A 103 -7.82 11.72 9.14
C ILE A 103 -6.35 11.35 9.42
N SER A 104 -5.40 11.98 8.71
CA SER A 104 -3.97 11.77 8.93
C SER A 104 -3.54 12.11 10.36
N VAL A 105 -4.03 13.21 10.96
CA VAL A 105 -3.75 13.51 12.37
C VAL A 105 -4.21 12.40 13.31
N ALA A 106 -5.41 11.86 13.10
CA ALA A 106 -5.95 10.79 13.93
C ALA A 106 -5.15 9.47 13.81
N LEU A 107 -4.64 9.14 12.62
CA LEU A 107 -4.03 7.84 12.34
C LEU A 107 -2.50 7.84 12.37
N LEU A 108 -1.88 8.95 11.94
CA LEU A 108 -0.44 9.10 11.73
C LEU A 108 0.18 10.15 12.65
N GLY A 109 -0.64 11.01 13.26
CA GLY A 109 -0.20 12.13 14.10
C GLY A 109 0.05 13.42 13.31
N PHE A 110 0.49 14.45 14.02
CA PHE A 110 0.69 15.78 13.45
C PHE A 110 1.83 15.89 12.43
N PRO A 111 3.03 15.27 12.61
CA PRO A 111 4.18 15.57 11.74
C PRO A 111 3.96 15.28 10.24
N PRO A 112 3.42 14.12 9.82
CA PRO A 112 3.14 13.86 8.40
C PRO A 112 2.15 14.86 7.81
N THR A 113 1.15 15.25 8.59
CA THR A 113 0.13 16.22 8.21
C THR A 113 0.71 17.62 8.02
N VAL A 114 1.55 18.07 8.95
CA VAL A 114 2.21 19.40 8.87
C VAL A 114 3.04 19.51 7.59
N ASN A 115 3.79 18.46 7.23
CA ASN A 115 4.54 18.42 5.98
C ASN A 115 3.62 18.52 4.75
N ALA A 116 2.52 17.77 4.76
CA ALA A 116 1.56 17.72 3.66
C ALA A 116 0.81 19.04 3.44
N ILE A 117 0.57 19.85 4.48
CA ILE A 117 -0.07 21.18 4.36
C ILE A 117 0.71 22.08 3.40
N GLY A 118 2.05 22.03 3.44
CA GLY A 118 2.89 22.79 2.51
C GLY A 118 2.64 22.41 1.05
N LEU A 119 2.48 21.11 0.78
CA LEU A 119 2.19 20.60 -0.56
C LEU A 119 0.78 20.97 -1.04
N ILE A 120 -0.23 20.85 -0.17
CA ILE A 120 -1.61 21.24 -0.50
C ILE A 120 -1.67 22.72 -0.87
N ARG A 121 -1.03 23.59 -0.08
CA ARG A 121 -0.97 25.02 -0.37
C ARG A 121 -0.33 25.31 -1.73
N ALA A 122 0.76 24.60 -2.06
CA ALA A 122 1.39 24.73 -3.38
C ALA A 122 0.44 24.31 -4.50
N VAL A 123 -0.24 23.17 -4.38
CA VAL A 123 -1.21 22.68 -5.37
C VAL A 123 -2.38 23.65 -5.54
N PHE A 124 -2.91 24.20 -4.45
CA PHE A 124 -4.04 25.14 -4.50
C PHE A 124 -3.62 26.45 -5.16
N ALA A 125 -2.43 26.96 -4.83
CA ALA A 125 -1.88 28.16 -5.46
C ALA A 125 -1.66 27.97 -6.97
N GLU A 126 -1.04 26.87 -7.38
CA GLU A 126 -0.81 26.51 -8.78
C GLU A 126 -2.12 26.42 -9.57
N ARG A 127 -3.20 25.92 -8.94
CA ARG A 127 -4.52 25.76 -9.54
C ARG A 127 -5.47 26.95 -9.33
N LYS A 128 -5.00 28.01 -8.66
CA LYS A 128 -5.81 29.18 -8.29
C LYS A 128 -7.10 28.80 -7.55
N LEU A 129 -7.03 27.78 -6.71
CA LEU A 129 -8.14 27.31 -5.89
C LEU A 129 -8.20 28.10 -4.58
N ALA A 130 -9.40 28.51 -4.19
CA ALA A 130 -9.64 29.09 -2.88
C ALA A 130 -9.61 27.99 -1.81
N PHE A 131 -8.98 28.31 -0.68
CA PHE A 131 -9.10 27.48 0.52
C PHE A 131 -10.39 27.88 1.25
N GLU A 132 -11.33 26.95 1.35
CA GLU A 132 -12.56 27.10 2.13
C GLU A 132 -12.45 26.23 3.38
N PRO A 133 -12.17 26.81 4.56
CA PRO A 133 -12.11 26.04 5.78
C PRO A 133 -13.49 25.53 6.17
N ILE A 134 -13.56 24.27 6.62
CA ILE A 134 -14.71 23.79 7.37
C ILE A 134 -14.53 24.30 8.80
N GLU A 135 -15.45 25.19 9.20
CA GLU A 135 -15.43 25.81 10.52
C GLU A 135 -15.42 24.74 11.63
N PRO A 136 -14.60 24.91 12.68
CA PRO A 136 -14.61 24.03 13.83
C PRO A 136 -15.99 24.00 14.49
N SER A 137 -16.32 22.87 15.13
CA SER A 137 -17.51 22.80 15.99
C SER A 137 -17.43 23.87 17.08
N ALA A 138 -18.45 24.72 17.19
CA ALA A 138 -18.50 25.83 18.15
C ALA A 138 -18.87 25.40 19.58
N GLY A 139 -18.94 24.09 19.87
CA GLY A 139 -19.29 23.56 21.18
C GLY A 139 -18.17 23.70 22.22
N ASP A 140 -18.54 23.61 23.51
CA ASP A 140 -17.61 23.60 24.65
C ASP A 140 -16.85 22.27 24.83
N GLY A 141 -16.98 21.36 23.85
CA GLY A 141 -16.36 20.04 23.86
C GLY A 141 -17.08 18.98 24.68
N SER A 142 -18.21 19.30 25.32
CA SER A 142 -18.98 18.36 26.16
C SER A 142 -19.57 17.18 25.37
N THR A 143 -19.81 17.34 24.07
CA THR A 143 -20.40 16.30 23.19
C THR A 143 -19.38 15.45 22.46
N ARG A 144 -18.06 15.74 22.58
CA ARG A 144 -16.99 15.04 21.83
C ARG A 144 -17.00 13.54 22.07
N ARG A 145 -17.24 13.12 23.31
CA ARG A 145 -17.30 11.69 23.65
C ARG A 145 -18.44 10.98 22.94
N GLN A 146 -19.63 11.58 22.95
CA GLN A 146 -20.80 11.03 22.28
C GLN A 146 -20.58 10.97 20.76
N ALA A 147 -20.13 12.07 20.15
CA ALA A 147 -19.79 12.11 18.72
C ALA A 147 -18.71 11.07 18.35
N GLY A 148 -17.76 10.83 19.26
CA GLY A 148 -16.74 9.81 19.11
C GLY A 148 -17.29 8.40 19.10
N LEU A 149 -18.22 8.08 20.01
CA LEU A 149 -18.89 6.77 20.03
C LEU A 149 -19.76 6.55 18.77
N GLU A 150 -20.48 7.57 18.32
CA GLU A 150 -21.27 7.52 17.08
C GLU A 150 -20.38 7.34 15.84
N THR A 151 -19.23 8.02 15.80
CA THR A 151 -18.27 7.87 14.71
C THR A 151 -17.56 6.52 14.75
N LEU A 152 -17.29 6.00 15.94
CA LEU A 152 -16.73 4.68 16.13
C LEU A 152 -17.66 3.60 15.58
N ASP A 153 -18.97 3.67 15.86
CA ASP A 153 -19.99 2.76 15.31
C ASP A 153 -20.04 2.78 13.77
N ARG A 154 -19.89 3.97 13.16
CA ARG A 154 -19.87 4.12 11.69
C ARG A 154 -18.59 3.64 11.02
N LEU A 155 -17.45 3.68 11.71
CA LEU A 155 -16.13 3.43 11.09
C LEU A 155 -15.48 2.12 11.51
N SER A 156 -16.05 1.43 12.49
CA SER A 156 -15.50 0.22 13.10
C SER A 156 -16.48 -0.95 13.06
N GLY A 157 -15.95 -2.16 13.20
CA GLY A 157 -16.74 -3.37 13.36
C GLY A 157 -15.96 -4.43 14.13
N GLY A 158 -16.61 -5.55 14.43
CA GLY A 158 -16.05 -6.58 15.30
C GLY A 158 -16.16 -6.19 16.78
N ASP A 159 -15.24 -6.70 17.62
CA ASP A 159 -15.27 -6.46 19.06
C ASP A 159 -14.56 -5.15 19.43
N VAL A 160 -15.28 -4.04 19.17
CA VAL A 160 -14.80 -2.68 19.46
C VAL A 160 -14.51 -2.51 20.95
N GLN A 161 -15.34 -3.08 21.82
CA GLN A 161 -15.17 -2.97 23.26
C GLN A 161 -13.86 -3.60 23.71
N ALA A 162 -13.57 -4.84 23.28
CA ALA A 162 -12.32 -5.51 23.60
C ALA A 162 -11.08 -4.75 23.08
N TYR A 163 -11.17 -4.09 21.93
CA TYR A 163 -10.08 -3.26 21.40
C TYR A 163 -9.70 -2.14 22.37
N PHE A 164 -10.67 -1.40 22.90
CA PHE A 164 -10.41 -0.31 23.85
C PHE A 164 -10.07 -0.81 25.25
N ASP A 165 -10.72 -1.89 25.72
CA ASP A 165 -10.44 -2.48 27.04
C ASP A 165 -8.99 -2.97 27.14
N GLY A 166 -8.42 -3.44 26.03
CA GLY A 166 -7.04 -3.94 25.95
C GLY A 166 -5.99 -2.91 26.38
N PHE A 167 -6.24 -1.61 26.23
CA PHE A 167 -5.34 -0.56 26.71
C PHE A 167 -5.94 0.33 27.80
N ALA A 168 -7.26 0.36 27.98
CA ALA A 168 -7.90 1.05 29.09
C ALA A 168 -7.45 0.49 30.46
N ALA A 169 -7.16 -0.81 30.54
CA ALA A 169 -6.61 -1.42 31.76
C ALA A 169 -5.26 -0.80 32.20
N GLY A 170 -4.46 -0.31 31.25
CA GLY A 170 -3.19 0.37 31.51
C GLY A 170 -3.29 1.90 31.51
N SER A 171 -4.22 2.48 30.76
CA SER A 171 -4.48 3.92 30.70
C SER A 171 -5.92 4.21 30.24
N PRO A 172 -6.85 4.42 31.19
CA PRO A 172 -8.22 4.85 30.87
C PRO A 172 -8.24 6.19 30.12
N ASP A 173 -7.34 7.10 30.47
CA ASP A 173 -7.20 8.41 29.83
C ASP A 173 -6.87 8.30 28.35
N LEU A 174 -5.98 7.36 27.96
CA LEU A 174 -5.65 7.13 26.56
C LEU A 174 -6.85 6.60 25.77
N ALA A 175 -7.66 5.72 26.37
CA ALA A 175 -8.91 5.25 25.77
C ALA A 175 -9.91 6.39 25.60
N GLN A 176 -10.05 7.26 26.60
CA GLN A 176 -10.90 8.43 26.52
C GLN A 176 -10.44 9.42 25.44
N LEU A 177 -9.15 9.78 25.41
CA LEU A 177 -8.58 10.67 24.40
C LEU A 177 -8.73 10.10 22.99
N SER A 178 -8.56 8.79 22.81
CA SER A 178 -8.76 8.15 21.52
C SER A 178 -10.20 8.33 21.03
N ILE A 179 -11.19 8.12 21.90
CA ILE A 179 -12.61 8.30 21.56
C ILE A 179 -12.93 9.77 21.30
N GLU A 180 -12.54 10.68 22.21
CA GLU A 180 -12.94 12.08 22.14
C GLU A 180 -12.21 12.85 21.04
N PHE A 181 -10.89 12.70 20.93
CA PHE A 181 -10.10 13.44 19.96
C PHE A 181 -10.08 12.76 18.60
N ALA A 182 -9.67 11.48 18.52
CA ALA A 182 -9.52 10.82 17.23
C ALA A 182 -10.90 10.58 16.57
N PHE A 183 -11.85 9.97 17.29
CA PHE A 183 -13.17 9.70 16.71
C PHE A 183 -14.12 10.89 16.82
N GLY A 184 -14.13 11.61 17.94
CA GLY A 184 -15.12 12.66 18.24
C GLY A 184 -14.80 14.04 17.67
N GLU A 185 -13.54 14.31 17.32
CA GLU A 185 -13.15 15.54 16.65
C GLU A 185 -12.62 15.26 15.25
N MET A 186 -11.54 14.49 15.10
CA MET A 186 -10.84 14.39 13.82
C MET A 186 -11.64 13.59 12.78
N LEU A 187 -12.10 12.39 13.14
CA LEU A 187 -12.83 11.50 12.22
C LEU A 187 -14.33 11.82 12.15
N ALA A 188 -14.89 12.56 13.10
CA ALA A 188 -16.29 12.99 13.10
C ALA A 188 -16.59 14.07 12.06
N ARG A 189 -15.56 14.78 11.57
CA ARG A 189 -15.71 15.88 10.62
C ARG A 189 -16.45 15.47 9.36
N ASP A 190 -17.27 16.38 8.86
CA ASP A 190 -17.82 16.26 7.51
C ASP A 190 -16.80 16.75 6.48
N GLY A 191 -16.82 16.19 5.28
CA GLY A 191 -15.88 16.59 4.22
C GLY A 191 -15.54 15.44 3.26
N LEU A 192 -15.64 14.22 3.76
CA LEU A 192 -15.60 12.97 3.00
C LEU A 192 -16.80 12.11 3.40
N ASP A 193 -17.41 11.45 2.42
CA ASP A 193 -18.40 10.43 2.71
C ASP A 193 -17.78 9.26 3.49
N GLN A 194 -18.63 8.45 4.14
CA GLN A 194 -18.20 7.37 5.01
C GLN A 194 -17.33 6.34 4.29
N LYS A 195 -17.65 6.01 3.03
CA LYS A 195 -16.91 5.03 2.25
C LYS A 195 -15.52 5.54 1.91
N ALA A 196 -15.40 6.77 1.42
CA ALA A 196 -14.14 7.43 1.15
C ALA A 196 -13.27 7.55 2.41
N LYS A 197 -13.88 7.88 3.56
CA LYS A 197 -13.20 7.94 4.86
C LYS A 197 -12.66 6.58 5.30
N LEU A 198 -13.45 5.52 5.20
CA LEU A 198 -13.01 4.16 5.48
C LEU A 198 -11.83 3.75 4.60
N PHE A 199 -11.88 4.05 3.30
CA PHE A 199 -10.78 3.77 2.39
C PHE A 199 -9.51 4.54 2.70
N ALA A 200 -9.61 5.82 3.07
CA ALA A 200 -8.47 6.60 3.51
C ALA A 200 -7.82 6.00 4.76
N ILE A 201 -8.63 5.64 5.78
CA ILE A 201 -8.15 5.04 7.03
C ILE A 201 -7.48 3.68 6.75
N ILE A 202 -8.14 2.79 6.02
CA ILE A 202 -7.60 1.47 5.65
C ILE A 202 -6.28 1.64 4.89
N SER A 203 -6.22 2.58 3.94
CA SER A 203 -5.01 2.86 3.17
C SER A 203 -3.84 3.33 4.04
N MET A 204 -4.06 4.26 4.97
CA MET A 204 -3.02 4.75 5.90
C MET A 204 -2.53 3.64 6.85
N LEU A 205 -3.46 2.89 7.43
CA LEU A 205 -3.15 1.81 8.37
C LEU A 205 -2.39 0.67 7.69
N ALA A 206 -2.84 0.26 6.51
CA ALA A 206 -2.20 -0.79 5.72
C ALA A 206 -0.81 -0.34 5.22
N ALA A 207 -0.67 0.90 4.77
CA ALA A 207 0.61 1.48 4.35
C ALA A 207 1.63 1.61 5.48
N SER A 208 1.16 1.83 6.71
CA SER A 208 2.00 1.89 7.90
C SER A 208 2.57 0.53 8.30
N GLY A 209 1.86 -0.57 7.99
CA GLY A 209 2.38 -1.94 8.11
C GLY A 209 2.51 -2.51 9.53
N ASN A 210 2.31 -1.71 10.57
CA ASN A 210 2.53 -2.12 11.97
C ASN A 210 1.30 -1.89 12.87
N ARG A 211 0.11 -1.79 12.28
CA ARG A 211 -1.15 -1.43 12.98
C ARG A 211 -2.27 -2.45 12.74
N ALA A 212 -1.95 -3.74 12.81
CA ALA A 212 -2.86 -4.83 12.42
C ALA A 212 -4.20 -4.84 13.20
N ALA A 213 -4.17 -4.58 14.52
CA ALA A 213 -5.40 -4.55 15.32
C ALA A 213 -6.36 -3.44 14.89
N THR A 214 -5.84 -2.23 14.67
CA THR A 214 -6.64 -1.08 14.20
C THR A 214 -7.08 -1.26 12.74
N LEU A 215 -6.25 -1.88 11.89
CA LEU A 215 -6.63 -2.23 10.52
C LEU A 215 -7.79 -3.22 10.50
N ARG A 216 -7.76 -4.23 11.38
CA ARG A 216 -8.83 -5.23 11.55
C ARG A 216 -10.16 -4.56 11.91
N LEU A 217 -10.13 -3.62 12.84
CA LEU A 217 -11.30 -2.84 13.29
C LEU A 217 -11.99 -2.12 12.12
N HIS A 218 -11.22 -1.43 11.27
CA HIS A 218 -11.78 -0.64 10.17
C HIS A 218 -12.13 -1.46 8.94
N LEU A 219 -11.44 -2.58 8.68
CA LEU A 219 -11.86 -3.55 7.66
C LEU A 219 -13.20 -4.20 8.00
N ALA A 220 -13.41 -4.56 9.27
CA ALA A 220 -14.68 -5.07 9.74
C ALA A 220 -15.79 -4.00 9.65
N GLY A 221 -15.48 -2.74 10.02
CA GLY A 221 -16.40 -1.61 9.85
C GLY A 221 -16.77 -1.36 8.40
N ALA A 222 -15.79 -1.41 7.49
CA ALA A 222 -16.04 -1.24 6.07
C ALA A 222 -17.05 -2.26 5.52
N LEU A 223 -16.86 -3.54 5.83
CA LEU A 223 -17.80 -4.59 5.42
C LEU A 223 -19.19 -4.42 6.05
N ALA A 224 -19.25 -4.05 7.34
CA ALA A 224 -20.51 -3.82 8.04
C ALA A 224 -21.33 -2.68 7.43
N HIS A 225 -20.65 -1.69 6.83
CA HIS A 225 -21.25 -0.50 6.23
C HIS A 225 -21.28 -0.52 4.70
N GLY A 226 -21.26 -1.72 4.09
CA GLY A 226 -21.55 -1.92 2.67
C GLY A 226 -20.38 -1.72 1.72
N VAL A 227 -19.14 -1.58 2.21
CA VAL A 227 -17.95 -1.71 1.37
C VAL A 227 -17.78 -3.19 1.02
N THR A 228 -17.59 -3.47 -0.27
CA THR A 228 -17.49 -4.86 -0.74
C THR A 228 -16.09 -5.44 -0.53
N ARG A 229 -15.98 -6.77 -0.55
CA ARG A 229 -14.68 -7.46 -0.48
C ARG A 229 -13.82 -7.08 -1.68
N GLU A 230 -14.43 -7.02 -2.85
CA GLU A 230 -13.80 -6.69 -4.11
C GLU A 230 -13.16 -5.30 -4.07
N GLU A 231 -13.85 -4.30 -3.53
CA GLU A 231 -13.29 -2.96 -3.40
C GLU A 231 -12.14 -2.88 -2.39
N ILE A 232 -12.22 -3.63 -1.29
CA ILE A 232 -11.10 -3.77 -0.33
C ILE A 232 -9.89 -4.41 -1.04
N ILE A 233 -10.11 -5.50 -1.76
CA ILE A 233 -9.07 -6.21 -2.53
C ILE A 233 -8.40 -5.25 -3.54
N GLU A 234 -9.16 -4.42 -4.24
CA GLU A 234 -8.63 -3.44 -5.19
C GLU A 234 -7.70 -2.41 -4.52
N VAL A 235 -8.05 -1.90 -3.34
CA VAL A 235 -7.16 -0.99 -2.58
C VAL A 235 -5.91 -1.71 -2.08
N LEU A 236 -6.02 -2.96 -1.65
CA LEU A 236 -4.86 -3.73 -1.19
C LEU A 236 -3.93 -4.15 -2.34
N ILE A 237 -4.45 -4.39 -3.55
CA ILE A 237 -3.62 -4.56 -4.75
C ILE A 237 -2.90 -3.23 -5.07
N GLN A 238 -3.62 -2.10 -4.99
CA GLN A 238 -3.03 -0.77 -5.19
C GLN A 238 -1.93 -0.45 -4.20
N LEU A 239 -2.04 -0.95 -2.96
CA LEU A 239 -1.00 -0.81 -1.94
C LEU A 239 0.35 -1.38 -2.38
N SER A 240 0.36 -2.42 -3.23
CA SER A 240 1.62 -3.02 -3.75
C SER A 240 2.47 -2.04 -4.55
N VAL A 241 1.83 -1.04 -5.19
CA VAL A 241 2.51 -0.01 -6.00
C VAL A 241 3.20 1.01 -5.11
N TYR A 242 2.48 1.51 -4.11
CA TYR A 242 2.94 2.66 -3.32
C TYR A 242 3.72 2.28 -2.07
N ARG A 243 3.52 1.07 -1.56
CA ARG A 243 4.17 0.56 -0.32
C ARG A 243 4.82 -0.81 -0.51
N GLY A 244 4.90 -1.28 -1.75
CA GLY A 244 5.48 -2.57 -2.09
C GLY A 244 4.58 -3.76 -1.75
N PHE A 245 4.85 -4.90 -2.39
CA PHE A 245 4.16 -6.15 -2.11
C PHE A 245 4.16 -6.53 -0.61
N PRO A 246 5.26 -6.40 0.17
CA PRO A 246 5.25 -6.75 1.58
C PRO A 246 4.10 -6.12 2.38
N ALA A 247 3.89 -4.79 2.26
CA ALA A 247 2.80 -4.11 2.96
C ALA A 247 1.42 -4.63 2.48
N ALA A 248 1.26 -4.84 1.17
CA ALA A 248 0.06 -5.45 0.60
C ALA A 248 -0.23 -6.84 1.18
N LEU A 249 0.76 -7.73 1.23
CA LEU A 249 0.58 -9.10 1.72
C LEU A 249 0.15 -9.14 3.19
N ASN A 250 0.71 -8.27 4.04
CA ASN A 250 0.33 -8.20 5.44
C ASN A 250 -1.10 -7.68 5.62
N ALA A 251 -1.49 -6.66 4.85
CA ALA A 251 -2.86 -6.16 4.87
C ALA A 251 -3.86 -7.23 4.36
N PHE A 252 -3.47 -7.99 3.33
CA PHE A 252 -4.25 -9.13 2.83
C PHE A 252 -4.45 -10.22 3.87
N ALA A 253 -3.42 -10.55 4.65
CA ALA A 253 -3.54 -11.52 5.73
C ALA A 253 -4.61 -11.09 6.76
N VAL A 254 -4.60 -9.81 7.16
CA VAL A 254 -5.63 -9.26 8.05
C VAL A 254 -7.03 -9.30 7.41
N ALA A 255 -7.15 -8.94 6.13
CA ALA A 255 -8.42 -8.97 5.41
C ALA A 255 -8.97 -10.39 5.26
N LYS A 256 -8.11 -11.37 4.96
CA LYS A 256 -8.46 -12.78 4.83
C LYS A 256 -9.09 -13.33 6.10
N ASP A 257 -8.49 -13.06 7.26
CA ASP A 257 -9.05 -13.46 8.56
C ASP A 257 -10.46 -12.90 8.79
N ILE A 258 -10.69 -11.65 8.37
CA ILE A 258 -12.00 -10.99 8.46
C ILE A 258 -13.00 -11.59 7.48
N PHE A 259 -12.60 -11.87 6.23
CA PHE A 259 -13.46 -12.49 5.23
C PHE A 259 -13.88 -13.90 5.63
N ALA A 260 -12.98 -14.67 6.25
CA ALA A 260 -13.27 -16.01 6.77
C ALA A 260 -14.27 -15.99 7.95
N ALA A 261 -14.23 -14.96 8.79
CA ALA A 261 -15.14 -14.80 9.93
C ALA A 261 -16.60 -14.47 9.50
N GLY A 262 -16.81 -13.93 8.30
CA GLY A 262 -18.13 -13.64 7.73
C GLY A 262 -18.50 -14.60 6.61
N SER A 263 -18.89 -15.84 6.92
CA SER A 263 -19.18 -16.87 5.91
C SER A 263 -20.29 -16.48 4.92
N ALA A 264 -19.87 -16.09 3.72
CA ALA A 264 -20.42 -16.57 2.45
C ALA A 264 -19.29 -16.56 1.43
N THR A 265 -19.02 -17.72 0.82
CA THR A 265 -18.18 -17.85 -0.37
C THR A 265 -18.92 -17.22 -1.53
N ILE A 266 -18.42 -16.06 -2.00
CA ILE A 266 -18.81 -15.49 -3.29
C ILE A 266 -17.59 -15.63 -4.19
N GLY A 267 -17.77 -16.33 -5.32
CA GLY A 267 -16.76 -16.42 -6.36
C GLY A 267 -16.48 -15.04 -6.91
N ALA A 268 -15.27 -14.54 -6.68
CA ALA A 268 -14.84 -13.23 -7.12
C ALA A 268 -14.87 -13.18 -8.66
N ASN A 269 -15.84 -12.47 -9.24
CA ASN A 269 -15.87 -12.20 -10.67
C ASN A 269 -15.00 -10.98 -10.97
N VAL A 270 -13.68 -11.14 -10.78
CA VAL A 270 -12.68 -10.12 -11.08
C VAL A 270 -12.40 -10.18 -12.59
N PRO A 271 -12.69 -9.11 -13.35
CA PRO A 271 -12.36 -9.09 -14.77
C PRO A 271 -10.84 -9.25 -14.96
N PRO A 272 -10.38 -10.15 -15.84
CA PRO A 272 -8.96 -10.29 -16.10
C PRO A 272 -8.40 -8.98 -16.67
N PRO A 273 -7.19 -8.56 -16.29
CA PRO A 273 -6.57 -7.35 -16.83
C PRO A 273 -6.43 -7.43 -18.36
N ALA A 274 -6.66 -6.31 -19.05
CA ALA A 274 -6.61 -6.26 -20.52
C ALA A 274 -5.16 -6.46 -21.05
N VAL A 275 -4.99 -7.20 -22.16
CA VAL A 275 -3.69 -7.75 -22.63
C VAL A 275 -3.11 -6.94 -23.81
N VAL A 276 -1.79 -6.61 -23.80
CA VAL A 276 -0.84 -6.73 -24.95
C VAL A 276 0.64 -6.83 -24.51
N GLU A 277 1.03 -8.05 -24.13
CA GLU A 277 2.24 -8.89 -24.29
C GLU A 277 1.68 -10.27 -23.87
N SER A 278 2.16 -11.41 -24.38
CA SER A 278 1.61 -12.70 -23.93
C SER A 278 1.80 -12.84 -22.42
N ARG A 279 0.70 -12.69 -21.68
CA ARG A 279 0.66 -12.86 -20.22
C ARG A 279 1.16 -14.26 -19.83
N ALA A 280 0.93 -15.25 -20.70
CA ALA A 280 1.46 -16.60 -20.56
C ALA A 280 3.00 -16.60 -20.56
N ASP A 281 3.65 -15.86 -21.45
CA ASP A 281 5.11 -15.84 -21.54
C ASP A 281 5.73 -15.18 -20.31
N ARG A 282 5.15 -14.09 -19.80
CA ARG A 282 5.61 -13.44 -18.55
C ARG A 282 5.45 -14.35 -17.35
N LEU A 283 4.30 -15.02 -17.24
CA LEU A 283 4.02 -15.95 -16.17
C LEU A 283 4.95 -17.17 -16.23
N GLU A 284 5.22 -17.69 -17.43
CA GLU A 284 6.14 -18.81 -17.65
C GLU A 284 7.56 -18.43 -17.25
N ARG A 285 8.08 -17.29 -17.75
CA ARG A 285 9.39 -16.76 -17.34
C ARG A 285 9.45 -16.54 -15.84
N GLY A 286 8.43 -15.92 -15.26
CA GLY A 286 8.35 -15.64 -13.83
C GLY A 286 8.35 -16.92 -12.99
N ARG A 287 7.59 -17.94 -13.37
CA ARG A 287 7.61 -19.27 -12.72
C ARG A 287 8.97 -19.92 -12.83
N ALA A 288 9.62 -19.85 -14.00
CA ALA A 288 10.97 -20.38 -14.18
C ALA A 288 12.00 -19.66 -13.29
N THR A 289 11.90 -18.33 -13.15
CA THR A 289 12.77 -17.55 -12.23
C THR A 289 12.49 -17.89 -10.78
N LEU A 290 11.22 -17.91 -10.36
CA LEU A 290 10.79 -18.24 -8.99
C LEU A 290 11.26 -19.64 -8.58
N ALA A 291 11.10 -20.63 -9.46
CA ALA A 291 11.53 -22.00 -9.21
C ALA A 291 13.06 -22.11 -9.03
N LYS A 292 13.83 -21.30 -9.78
CA LYS A 292 15.30 -21.27 -9.68
C LYS A 292 15.80 -20.58 -8.42
N THR A 293 15.11 -19.56 -7.93
CA THR A 293 15.58 -18.78 -6.76
C THR A 293 14.91 -19.25 -5.48
N SER A 294 13.63 -18.99 -5.31
CA SER A 294 12.89 -19.24 -4.07
C SER A 294 12.32 -20.66 -3.97
N GLY A 295 12.09 -21.35 -5.09
CA GLY A 295 11.52 -22.70 -5.10
C GLY A 295 10.20 -22.81 -4.34
N SER A 296 10.03 -23.88 -3.55
CA SER A 296 8.79 -24.17 -2.83
C SER A 296 8.37 -23.13 -1.79
N SER A 297 9.33 -22.39 -1.21
CA SER A 297 9.01 -21.32 -0.25
C SER A 297 8.40 -20.10 -0.94
N GLY A 298 8.89 -19.77 -2.14
CA GLY A 298 8.30 -18.74 -2.99
C GLY A 298 6.90 -19.13 -3.49
N ASP A 299 6.74 -20.38 -3.93
CA ASP A 299 5.43 -20.92 -4.34
C ASP A 299 4.41 -20.87 -3.19
N ALA A 300 4.83 -21.18 -1.96
CA ALA A 300 3.95 -21.13 -0.79
C ALA A 300 3.42 -19.70 -0.53
N VAL A 301 4.28 -18.68 -0.66
CA VAL A 301 3.85 -17.28 -0.52
C VAL A 301 2.86 -16.90 -1.62
N VAL A 302 3.16 -17.24 -2.88
CA VAL A 302 2.26 -16.96 -4.02
C VAL A 302 0.88 -17.60 -3.83
N ARG A 303 0.82 -18.85 -3.37
CA ARG A 303 -0.44 -19.60 -3.17
C ARG A 303 -1.23 -19.18 -1.94
N THR A 304 -0.65 -18.40 -1.03
CA THR A 304 -1.35 -17.92 0.19
C THR A 304 -2.58 -17.06 -0.15
N PHE A 305 -2.63 -16.52 -1.37
CA PHE A 305 -3.69 -15.63 -1.87
C PHE A 305 -4.72 -16.31 -2.77
N ASP A 306 -4.59 -17.60 -3.10
CA ASP A 306 -5.42 -18.27 -4.11
C ASP A 306 -6.93 -18.21 -3.80
N ASP A 307 -7.29 -18.17 -2.52
CA ASP A 307 -8.67 -18.16 -2.03
C ASP A 307 -9.29 -16.76 -1.91
N VAL A 308 -8.47 -15.69 -1.86
CA VAL A 308 -8.94 -14.31 -1.63
C VAL A 308 -8.62 -13.39 -2.80
N ALA A 309 -7.39 -13.42 -3.31
CA ALA A 309 -6.92 -12.57 -4.40
C ALA A 309 -5.87 -13.30 -5.26
N PRO A 310 -6.28 -14.33 -6.04
CA PRO A 310 -5.36 -15.11 -6.89
C PRO A 310 -4.61 -14.23 -7.92
N ASP A 311 -5.19 -13.08 -8.27
CA ASP A 311 -4.55 -12.06 -9.09
C ASP A 311 -3.26 -11.51 -8.49
N LEU A 312 -3.18 -11.33 -7.17
CA LEU A 312 -2.01 -10.76 -6.51
C LEU A 312 -0.82 -11.72 -6.56
N GLY A 313 -1.03 -12.99 -6.21
CA GLY A 313 0.01 -14.01 -6.30
C GLY A 313 0.57 -14.12 -7.71
N ARG A 314 -0.33 -14.08 -8.71
CA ARG A 314 0.07 -14.04 -10.11
C ARG A 314 0.87 -12.79 -10.47
N MET A 315 0.46 -11.59 -10.04
CA MET A 315 1.16 -10.33 -10.33
C MET A 315 2.59 -10.32 -9.76
N ILE A 316 2.80 -10.90 -8.57
CA ILE A 316 4.14 -11.11 -8.01
C ILE A 316 5.00 -11.94 -8.98
N VAL A 317 4.45 -13.02 -9.53
CA VAL A 317 5.19 -13.87 -10.48
C VAL A 317 5.40 -13.18 -11.82
N GLU A 318 4.37 -12.55 -12.40
CA GLU A 318 4.44 -11.89 -13.71
C GLU A 318 5.38 -10.69 -13.68
N HIS A 319 5.27 -9.81 -12.68
CA HIS A 319 6.04 -8.57 -12.60
C HIS A 319 7.39 -8.77 -11.89
N SER A 320 7.38 -9.16 -10.61
CA SER A 320 8.61 -9.25 -9.83
C SER A 320 9.56 -10.31 -10.40
N TYR A 321 9.07 -11.52 -10.64
CA TYR A 321 9.92 -12.61 -11.15
C TYR A 321 10.07 -12.63 -12.68
N GLY A 322 9.01 -12.26 -13.40
CA GLY A 322 8.96 -12.30 -14.86
C GLY A 322 9.60 -11.09 -15.55
N GLU A 323 9.63 -9.92 -14.91
CA GLU A 323 10.13 -8.66 -15.49
C GLU A 323 11.29 -8.02 -14.75
N VAL A 324 11.39 -8.17 -13.42
CA VAL A 324 12.45 -7.52 -12.62
C VAL A 324 13.61 -8.47 -12.35
N PHE A 325 13.33 -9.62 -11.73
CA PHE A 325 14.37 -10.60 -11.38
C PHE A 325 14.92 -11.39 -12.57
N SER A 326 14.15 -11.51 -13.66
CA SER A 326 14.58 -12.19 -14.90
C SER A 326 15.58 -11.37 -15.74
N ARG A 327 15.80 -10.09 -15.41
CA ARG A 327 16.64 -9.19 -16.21
C ARG A 327 18.09 -9.65 -16.21
N SER A 328 18.77 -9.47 -17.34
CA SER A 328 20.23 -9.51 -17.42
C SER A 328 20.85 -8.24 -16.81
N GLY A 329 22.11 -8.30 -16.39
CA GLY A 329 22.89 -7.14 -15.95
C GLY A 329 23.45 -7.25 -14.53
N ILE A 330 22.75 -7.95 -13.64
CA ILE A 330 23.29 -8.45 -12.37
C ILE A 330 22.86 -9.90 -12.19
N ASP A 331 23.76 -10.71 -11.62
CA ASP A 331 23.50 -12.14 -11.40
C ASP A 331 22.45 -12.36 -10.30
N MET A 332 21.91 -13.59 -10.23
CA MET A 332 20.82 -13.92 -9.30
C MET A 332 21.25 -13.79 -7.84
N LYS A 333 22.51 -14.12 -7.50
CA LYS A 333 23.04 -13.99 -6.14
C LYS A 333 23.01 -12.52 -5.70
N SER A 334 23.54 -11.65 -6.54
CA SER A 334 23.54 -10.19 -6.31
C SER A 334 22.12 -9.63 -6.19
N ARG A 335 21.15 -10.15 -6.95
CA ARG A 335 19.73 -9.74 -6.84
C ARG A 335 19.11 -10.12 -5.50
N GLU A 336 19.32 -11.36 -5.06
CA GLU A 336 18.75 -11.83 -3.80
C GLU A 336 19.39 -11.14 -2.59
N LEU A 337 20.71 -10.88 -2.63
CA LEU A 337 21.40 -10.07 -1.60
C LEU A 337 20.86 -8.63 -1.57
N SER A 338 20.63 -8.01 -2.73
CA SER A 338 20.01 -6.69 -2.81
C SER A 338 18.60 -6.67 -2.25
N ALA A 339 17.79 -7.70 -2.51
CA ALA A 339 16.45 -7.85 -1.94
C ALA A 339 16.50 -7.99 -0.41
N CYS A 340 17.42 -8.81 0.12
CA CYS A 340 17.65 -8.93 1.55
C CYS A 340 18.01 -7.58 2.17
N ALA A 341 18.94 -6.84 1.55
CA ALA A 341 19.37 -5.53 2.02
C ALA A 341 18.20 -4.53 2.06
N ALA A 342 17.40 -4.46 0.99
CA ALA A 342 16.27 -3.54 0.90
C ALA A 342 15.19 -3.85 1.95
N LEU A 343 14.83 -5.12 2.13
CA LEU A 343 13.82 -5.55 3.09
C LEU A 343 14.28 -5.35 4.54
N ALA A 344 15.54 -5.61 4.82
CA ALA A 344 16.17 -5.37 6.11
C ALA A 344 16.29 -3.86 6.42
N ALA A 345 16.58 -3.04 5.42
CA ALA A 345 16.70 -1.59 5.59
C ALA A 345 15.36 -0.94 5.98
N VAL A 346 14.23 -1.46 5.48
CA VAL A 346 12.88 -1.05 5.92
C VAL A 346 12.61 -1.50 7.36
N GLY A 347 13.09 -2.69 7.75
CA GLY A 347 13.17 -3.11 9.15
C GLY A 347 11.84 -3.10 9.90
N SER A 348 10.74 -3.47 9.24
CA SER A 348 9.40 -3.47 9.84
C SER A 348 8.82 -4.89 9.92
N ALA A 349 7.77 -5.07 10.72
CA ALA A 349 7.03 -6.33 10.78
C ALA A 349 6.58 -6.80 9.38
N THR A 350 6.36 -5.86 8.44
CA THR A 350 5.90 -6.22 7.11
C THR A 350 6.95 -6.90 6.23
N THR A 351 8.23 -6.66 6.50
CA THR A 351 9.31 -7.15 5.67
C THR A 351 9.91 -8.46 6.17
N GLU A 352 9.47 -8.97 7.34
CA GLU A 352 10.02 -10.19 7.94
C GLU A 352 9.79 -11.45 7.10
N ILE A 353 8.55 -11.71 6.66
CA ILE A 353 8.25 -12.90 5.82
C ILE A 353 9.00 -12.82 4.48
N PRO A 354 8.92 -11.72 3.71
CA PRO A 354 9.69 -11.58 2.48
C PRO A 354 11.20 -11.70 2.70
N LEU A 355 11.74 -11.14 3.79
CA LEU A 355 13.17 -11.24 4.10
C LEU A 355 13.59 -12.70 4.30
N ARG A 356 12.78 -13.51 5.00
CA ARG A 356 13.03 -14.96 5.13
C ARG A 356 13.06 -15.66 3.77
N VAL A 357 12.13 -15.34 2.89
CA VAL A 357 12.09 -15.91 1.52
C VAL A 357 13.36 -15.56 0.76
N HIS A 358 13.76 -14.29 0.77
CA HIS A 358 14.93 -13.83 0.02
C HIS A 358 16.27 -14.29 0.63
N ILE A 359 16.36 -14.48 1.95
CA ILE A 359 17.53 -15.13 2.58
C ILE A 359 17.67 -16.57 2.08
N ASN A 360 16.56 -17.32 2.05
CA ASN A 360 16.54 -18.67 1.53
C ASN A 360 16.84 -18.73 0.03
N ALA A 361 16.32 -17.78 -0.74
CA ALA A 361 16.57 -17.67 -2.17
C ALA A 361 18.04 -17.33 -2.45
N ALA A 362 18.65 -16.41 -1.69
CA ALA A 362 20.06 -16.07 -1.78
C ALA A 362 20.95 -17.31 -1.59
N LEU A 363 20.66 -18.13 -0.58
CA LEU A 363 21.37 -19.40 -0.36
C LEU A 363 21.20 -20.37 -1.53
N ASN A 364 20.00 -20.48 -2.10
CA ASN A 364 19.72 -21.37 -3.23
C ASN A 364 20.51 -20.98 -4.49
N VAL A 365 20.76 -19.68 -4.71
CA VAL A 365 21.52 -19.18 -5.85
C VAL A 365 23.01 -18.97 -5.55
N GLY A 366 23.50 -19.52 -4.44
CA GLY A 366 24.93 -19.62 -4.13
C GLY A 366 25.51 -18.49 -3.28
N ALA A 367 24.68 -17.69 -2.59
CA ALA A 367 25.16 -16.81 -1.52
C ALA A 367 25.63 -17.63 -0.33
N THR A 368 26.77 -17.26 0.27
CA THR A 368 27.19 -17.86 1.55
C THR A 368 26.45 -17.21 2.72
N ARG A 369 26.46 -17.88 3.89
CA ARG A 369 25.91 -17.30 5.13
C ARG A 369 26.64 -16.01 5.48
N GLU A 370 27.95 -15.98 5.26
CA GLU A 370 28.82 -14.82 5.47
C GLU A 370 28.44 -13.68 4.52
N GLU A 371 28.24 -13.94 3.22
CA GLU A 371 27.81 -12.89 2.26
C GLU A 371 26.47 -12.26 2.67
N ILE A 372 25.52 -13.07 3.16
CA ILE A 372 24.23 -12.58 3.67
C ILE A 372 24.44 -11.75 4.94
N LEU A 373 25.21 -12.25 5.91
CA LEU A 373 25.47 -11.53 7.17
C LEU A 373 26.20 -10.21 6.93
N GLU A 374 27.23 -10.18 6.10
CA GLU A 374 27.97 -8.96 5.75
C GLU A 374 27.07 -7.96 5.02
N THR A 375 26.19 -8.44 4.13
CA THR A 375 25.18 -7.59 3.47
C THR A 375 24.25 -6.93 4.49
N LEU A 376 23.80 -7.66 5.52
CA LEU A 376 22.93 -7.13 6.57
C LEU A 376 23.69 -6.19 7.52
N VAL A 377 24.91 -6.56 7.94
CA VAL A 377 25.77 -5.75 8.83
C VAL A 377 26.13 -4.42 8.16
N ASN A 378 26.32 -4.41 6.84
CA ASN A 378 26.58 -3.19 6.07
C ASN A 378 25.41 -2.18 6.11
N LEU A 379 24.23 -2.57 6.61
CA LEU A 379 23.11 -1.65 6.81
C LEU A 379 23.21 -0.83 8.10
N ILE A 380 24.11 -1.16 9.04
CA ILE A 380 24.25 -0.42 10.31
C ILE A 380 24.39 1.09 10.11
N PRO A 381 25.23 1.60 9.18
CA PRO A 381 25.39 3.05 8.98
C PRO A 381 24.16 3.74 8.39
N TYR A 382 23.26 3.00 7.74
CA TYR A 382 22.15 3.56 6.94
C TYR A 382 20.78 3.34 7.59
N SER A 383 20.60 2.20 8.26
CA SER A 383 19.32 1.76 8.84
C SER A 383 19.39 1.55 10.35
N GLY A 384 20.59 1.68 10.95
CA GLY A 384 20.80 1.58 12.38
C GLY A 384 20.81 0.15 12.93
N TYR A 385 21.20 0.03 14.21
CA TYR A 385 21.34 -1.25 14.90
C TYR A 385 20.02 -2.03 15.04
N PRO A 386 18.86 -1.43 15.40
CA PRO A 386 17.64 -2.21 15.63
C PRO A 386 17.15 -2.98 14.39
N ALA A 387 17.08 -2.31 13.23
CA ALA A 387 16.69 -2.95 11.97
C ALA A 387 17.67 -4.05 11.56
N THR A 388 18.97 -3.78 11.70
CA THR A 388 20.03 -4.75 11.39
C THR A 388 20.00 -5.97 12.31
N GLN A 389 19.84 -5.78 13.63
CA GLN A 389 19.74 -6.86 14.61
C GLN A 389 18.54 -7.76 14.34
N GLN A 390 17.39 -7.16 14.02
CA GLN A 390 16.20 -7.92 13.63
C GLN A 390 16.45 -8.75 12.37
N ALA A 391 17.08 -8.18 11.34
CA ALA A 391 17.41 -8.89 10.11
C ALA A 391 18.42 -10.03 10.33
N VAL A 392 19.46 -9.81 11.14
CA VAL A 392 20.45 -10.83 11.50
C VAL A 392 19.81 -11.96 12.31
N ARG A 393 18.89 -11.65 13.23
CA ARG A 393 18.11 -12.67 13.95
C ARG A 393 17.31 -13.54 12.98
N ILE A 394 16.60 -12.92 12.03
CA ILE A 394 15.83 -13.61 11.01
C ILE A 394 16.74 -14.53 10.17
N ALA A 395 17.92 -14.04 9.75
CA ALA A 395 18.90 -14.84 9.00
C ALA A 395 19.41 -16.04 9.80
N ALA A 396 19.77 -15.85 11.07
CA ALA A 396 20.20 -16.93 11.95
C ALA A 396 19.14 -18.03 12.12
N GLU A 397 17.86 -17.65 12.20
CA GLU A 397 16.75 -18.58 12.26
C GLU A 397 16.57 -19.38 10.95
N GLU A 398 16.77 -18.77 9.79
CA GLU A 398 16.71 -19.50 8.52
C GLU A 398 17.94 -20.38 8.29
N PHE A 399 19.11 -19.96 8.76
CA PHE A 399 20.34 -20.78 8.70
C PHE A 399 20.20 -22.06 9.53
N SER A 400 19.66 -21.96 10.75
CA SER A 400 19.48 -23.12 11.63
C SER A 400 18.53 -24.17 11.06
N LYS A 401 17.52 -23.75 10.26
CA LYS A 401 16.59 -24.66 9.57
C LYS A 401 17.25 -25.47 8.46
N ARG A 402 18.39 -25.02 7.92
CA ARG A 402 19.09 -25.65 6.78
C ARG A 402 20.24 -26.57 7.16
N GLY A 403 20.57 -26.67 8.45
CA GLY A 403 21.77 -27.37 8.96
C GLY A 403 22.98 -26.47 8.86
#